data_AF-A0AAD7BRD3-F1
#
_entry.id   AF-A0AAD7BRD3-F1
#
_cell.length_a   1.000
_cell.length_b   1.000
_cell.length_c   1.000
_cell.angle_alpha   90.00
_cell.angle_beta   90.00
_cell.angle_gamma   90.00
#
_symmetry.space_group_name_H-M   'P 1'
#
loop_
_entity.id
_entity.type
_entity.pdbx_description
1 polymer ?
#
loop_
_entity_poly.entity_id
_entity_poly.type
_entity_poly.pdbx_seq_one_letter_code
_entity_poly.pdbx_strand_id
1 'polypeptide(L)'
;MNADWTYNDEDDTFGPDDDASFSEGPRALRDSDDPNAQWVKNFASVFLQEMLRHEGRGGHAKFSVCRRCCSAIPEYRCRDCLGGGELLCRGCLVTAHRQLFFHRVERWTGNHFDKVKLKDLGVRIQLGHWDDVDGRCAHPLRAPGDDFVIIDVSGVHEVGVDFCGCGGGGHHCVQLLRASAT
;
A
#
# COMPACT_ATOMS: atom_id res chain seq x y z
N MET A 1 -28.58 58.17 -11.51
CA MET A 1 -28.38 59.38 -12.32
C MET A 1 -27.72 60.41 -11.44
N ASN A 2 -26.45 60.69 -11.75
CA ASN A 2 -25.59 61.85 -11.49
C ASN A 2 -25.53 62.47 -10.08
N ALA A 3 -24.33 62.47 -9.48
CA ALA A 3 -23.37 63.58 -9.55
C ALA A 3 -22.04 63.08 -8.92
N ASP A 4 -20.94 63.00 -9.67
CA ASP A 4 -20.01 64.08 -10.04
C ASP A 4 -19.14 64.50 -8.84
N TRP A 5 -18.00 63.82 -8.68
CA TRP A 5 -16.98 64.15 -7.70
C TRP A 5 -15.83 64.84 -8.45
N THR A 6 -15.86 66.18 -8.48
CA THR A 6 -14.72 66.99 -8.93
C THR A 6 -13.64 66.95 -7.85
N TYR A 7 -12.47 66.43 -8.22
CA TYR A 7 -11.27 66.37 -7.38
C TYR A 7 -10.66 67.77 -7.23
N ASN A 8 -10.40 68.20 -5.99
CA ASN A 8 -9.71 69.46 -5.67
C ASN A 8 -8.23 69.15 -5.38
N ASP A 9 -7.35 69.85 -6.08
CA ASP A 9 -5.93 69.54 -6.29
C ASP A 9 -4.97 70.34 -5.37
N GLU A 10 -5.26 70.47 -4.07
CA GLU A 10 -4.40 71.28 -3.18
C GLU A 10 -4.24 70.70 -1.77
N ASP A 11 -3.07 70.08 -1.55
CA ASP A 11 -2.27 69.98 -0.31
C ASP A 11 -1.80 68.55 -0.02
N ASP A 12 -0.68 68.17 -0.63
CA ASP A 12 0.21 67.12 -0.11
C ASP A 12 1.65 67.60 -0.28
N THR A 13 2.06 68.49 0.62
CA THR A 13 3.48 68.89 0.74
C THR A 13 4.30 67.69 1.24
N PHE A 14 4.97 67.00 0.32
CA PHE A 14 5.96 65.98 0.62
C PHE A 14 7.13 66.59 1.41
N GLY A 15 7.22 66.25 2.70
CA GLY A 15 8.42 66.46 3.50
C GLY A 15 9.58 65.59 2.98
N PRO A 16 10.85 65.95 3.27
CA PRO A 16 11.98 65.21 2.74
C PRO A 16 11.93 63.77 3.24
N ASP A 17 12.04 62.83 2.30
CA ASP A 17 12.21 61.41 2.57
C ASP A 17 13.46 61.24 3.44
N ASP A 18 13.27 60.95 4.73
CA ASP A 18 14.33 60.50 5.61
C ASP A 18 14.86 59.18 5.03
N ASP A 19 15.99 59.27 4.32
CA ASP A 19 16.74 58.18 3.73
C ASP A 19 17.49 57.40 4.81
N ALA A 20 16.73 56.82 5.74
CA ALA A 20 17.23 55.82 6.66
C ALA A 20 17.58 54.55 5.87
N SER A 21 18.83 54.50 5.41
CA SER A 21 19.44 53.30 4.83
C SER A 21 19.52 52.21 5.91
N PHE A 22 18.48 51.38 6.01
CA PHE A 22 18.53 50.13 6.77
C PHE A 22 19.48 49.18 6.05
N SER A 23 20.71 49.08 6.54
CA SER A 23 21.62 48.01 6.14
C SER A 23 21.14 46.71 6.79
N GLU A 24 20.22 46.01 6.12
CA GLU A 24 19.91 44.64 6.49
C GLU A 24 21.11 43.76 6.13
N GLY A 25 21.96 43.49 7.14
CA GLY A 25 22.97 42.45 7.03
C GLY A 25 22.32 41.10 6.69
N PRO A 26 23.06 40.15 6.09
CA PRO A 26 22.49 38.87 5.68
C PRO A 26 21.82 38.20 6.88
N ARG A 27 20.51 37.95 6.78
CA ARG A 27 19.78 37.21 7.81
C ARG A 27 20.45 35.84 7.99
N ALA A 28 20.80 35.51 9.23
CA ALA A 28 21.37 34.20 9.54
C ALA A 28 20.42 33.09 9.07
N LEU A 29 20.96 32.16 8.28
CA LEU A 29 20.23 31.03 7.75
C LEU A 29 19.75 30.17 8.94
N ARG A 30 18.44 30.01 9.07
CA ARG A 30 17.86 29.11 10.05
C ARG A 30 17.84 27.70 9.49
N ASP A 31 17.81 26.75 10.39
CA ASP A 31 17.61 25.34 10.09
C ASP A 31 16.39 25.07 9.18
N SER A 32 15.33 25.87 9.33
CA SER A 32 14.13 25.83 8.48
C SER A 32 14.34 26.36 7.06
N ASP A 33 15.40 27.13 6.81
CA ASP A 33 15.59 27.87 5.57
C ASP A 33 16.23 26.97 4.48
N ASP A 34 16.86 25.84 4.87
CA ASP A 34 17.27 24.77 3.95
C ASP A 34 16.98 23.36 4.54
N PRO A 35 15.71 22.94 4.54
CA PRO A 35 15.30 21.67 5.13
C PRO A 35 15.89 20.45 4.40
N ASN A 36 16.25 20.59 3.12
CA ASN A 36 16.88 19.52 2.35
C ASN A 36 18.33 19.31 2.78
N ALA A 37 19.13 20.38 2.94
CA ALA A 37 20.49 20.25 3.46
C ALA A 37 20.50 19.67 4.88
N GLN A 38 19.52 20.05 5.72
CA GLN A 38 19.33 19.45 7.03
C GLN A 38 19.02 17.95 6.95
N TRP A 39 18.09 17.57 6.08
CA TRP A 39 17.72 16.18 5.88
C TRP A 39 18.89 15.35 5.36
N VAL A 40 19.64 15.86 4.36
CA VAL A 40 20.83 15.20 3.83
C VAL A 40 21.86 14.97 4.93
N LYS A 41 22.13 16.00 5.73
CA LYS A 41 23.13 15.95 6.79
C LYS A 41 22.74 14.99 7.92
N ASN A 42 21.47 14.97 8.32
CA ASN A 42 21.04 14.31 9.55
C ASN A 42 20.37 12.95 9.32
N PHE A 43 19.72 12.73 8.16
CA PHE A 43 18.77 11.63 7.99
C PHE A 43 18.94 10.82 6.70
N ALA A 44 19.60 11.33 5.64
CA ALA A 44 19.67 10.63 4.35
C ALA A 44 20.22 9.20 4.46
N SER A 45 21.26 8.99 5.28
CA SER A 45 21.84 7.65 5.49
C SER A 45 20.87 6.70 6.19
N VAL A 46 20.11 7.19 7.18
CA VAL A 46 19.11 6.40 7.92
C VAL A 46 17.97 6.00 6.98
N PHE A 47 17.46 6.94 6.19
CA PHE A 47 16.40 6.66 5.22
C PHE A 47 16.85 5.65 4.17
N LEU A 48 18.06 5.80 3.63
CA LEU A 48 18.63 4.85 2.68
C LEU A 48 18.76 3.45 3.29
N GLN A 49 19.23 3.34 4.54
CA GLN A 49 19.32 2.05 5.24
C GLN A 49 17.95 1.41 5.42
N GLU A 50 16.92 2.16 5.83
CA GLU A 50 15.57 1.63 5.99
C GLU A 50 14.94 1.25 4.63
N MET A 51 15.17 2.02 3.56
CA MET A 51 14.75 1.64 2.21
C MET A 51 15.40 0.32 1.78
N LEU A 52 16.71 0.19 1.93
CA LEU A 52 17.42 -1.05 1.61
C LEU A 52 16.99 -2.23 2.49
N ARG A 53 16.67 -1.96 3.76
CA ARG A 53 16.11 -2.95 4.69
C ARG A 53 14.77 -3.49 4.19
N HIS A 54 13.91 -2.64 3.61
CA HIS A 54 12.65 -3.05 3.01
C HIS A 54 12.81 -3.80 1.68
N GLU A 55 13.92 -3.60 0.95
CA GLU A 55 14.22 -4.38 -0.26
C GLU A 55 14.79 -5.77 0.06
N GLY A 56 15.49 -5.92 1.19
CA GLY A 56 16.04 -7.20 1.66
C GLY A 56 15.15 -7.94 2.67
N ARG A 57 15.73 -8.97 3.30
CA ARG A 57 15.09 -9.72 4.40
C ARG A 57 14.97 -8.91 5.70
N GLY A 58 15.54 -7.71 5.75
CA GLY A 58 15.54 -6.82 6.92
C GLY A 58 15.92 -7.52 8.22
N GLY A 59 15.18 -7.23 9.29
CA GLY A 59 15.36 -7.87 10.60
C GLY A 59 15.13 -9.39 10.61
N HIS A 60 14.54 -9.96 9.55
CA HIS A 60 14.24 -11.39 9.44
C HIS A 60 15.40 -12.21 8.89
N ALA A 61 16.48 -11.57 8.43
CA ALA A 61 17.70 -12.26 8.03
C ALA A 61 18.29 -13.13 9.15
N LYS A 62 18.02 -12.77 10.42
CA LYS A 62 18.50 -13.48 11.61
C LYS A 62 17.68 -14.73 11.96
N PHE A 63 16.50 -14.90 11.38
CA PHE A 63 15.62 -16.03 11.69
C PHE A 63 15.71 -17.09 10.59
N SER A 64 16.03 -18.33 10.99
CA SER A 64 16.00 -19.51 10.12
C SER A 64 14.63 -20.19 10.10
N VAL A 65 13.76 -19.88 11.06
CA VAL A 65 12.43 -20.47 11.22
C VAL A 65 11.35 -19.40 11.25
N CYS A 66 10.17 -19.76 10.73
CA CYS A 66 8.97 -18.93 10.73
C CYS A 66 8.54 -18.62 12.16
N ARG A 67 8.30 -17.34 12.47
CA ARG A 67 7.94 -16.89 13.82
C ARG A 67 6.54 -17.31 14.26
N ARG A 68 5.68 -17.72 13.32
CA ARG A 68 4.31 -18.16 13.62
C ARG A 68 4.18 -19.64 13.93
N CYS A 69 4.88 -20.50 13.19
CA CYS A 69 4.81 -21.96 13.39
C CYS A 69 6.08 -22.59 13.96
N CYS A 70 7.18 -21.82 14.09
CA CYS A 70 8.45 -22.25 14.65
C CYS A 70 9.11 -23.47 13.99
N SER A 71 8.68 -23.84 12.77
CA SER A 71 9.09 -25.12 12.15
C SER A 71 9.59 -24.97 10.70
N ALA A 72 8.97 -24.11 9.90
CA ALA A 72 9.28 -24.00 8.46
C ALA A 72 10.11 -22.75 8.13
N ILE A 73 10.80 -22.77 6.98
CA ILE A 73 11.62 -21.66 6.51
C ILE A 73 10.73 -20.46 6.11
N PRO A 74 11.02 -19.24 6.60
CA PRO A 74 10.26 -18.05 6.25
C PRO A 74 10.82 -17.37 4.99
N GLU A 75 10.22 -17.68 3.83
CA GLU A 75 10.63 -17.14 2.53
C GLU A 75 9.65 -16.13 1.94
N TYR A 76 8.44 -16.03 2.47
CA TYR A 76 7.38 -15.23 1.86
C TYR A 76 7.07 -13.99 2.68
N ARG A 77 6.76 -12.88 2.02
CA ARG A 77 6.25 -11.67 2.68
C ARG A 77 5.07 -11.10 1.91
N CYS A 78 4.33 -10.22 2.58
CA CYS A 78 3.30 -9.40 1.98
C CYS A 78 3.72 -7.93 2.02
N ARG A 79 3.52 -7.20 0.92
CA ARG A 79 3.83 -5.76 0.81
C ARG A 79 2.70 -4.87 1.35
N ASP A 80 1.49 -5.39 1.39
CA ASP A 80 0.29 -4.61 1.75
C ASP A 80 -0.14 -4.80 3.21
N CYS A 81 0.32 -5.85 3.88
CA CYS A 81 0.06 -6.03 5.31
C CYS A 81 0.78 -4.97 6.16
N LEU A 82 0.09 -4.48 7.20
CA LEU A 82 0.68 -3.61 8.22
C LEU A 82 1.91 -4.29 8.86
N GLY A 83 3.04 -3.59 8.92
CA GLY A 83 4.33 -4.17 9.34
C GLY A 83 5.22 -4.64 8.17
N GLY A 84 4.74 -4.54 6.93
CA GLY A 84 5.53 -4.29 5.71
C GLY A 84 6.76 -5.16 5.45
N GLY A 85 6.78 -6.42 5.87
CA GLY A 85 7.93 -7.29 5.63
C GLY A 85 8.16 -8.44 6.63
N GLU A 86 7.14 -8.89 7.37
CA GLU A 86 7.27 -10.14 8.12
C GLU A 86 7.50 -11.30 7.15
N LEU A 87 8.65 -11.97 7.29
CA LEU A 87 8.90 -13.21 6.55
C LEU A 87 8.19 -14.37 7.24
N LEU A 88 7.33 -15.04 6.47
CA LEU A 88 6.53 -16.18 6.86
C LEU A 88 6.83 -17.37 5.96
N CYS A 89 6.58 -18.57 6.48
CA CYS A 89 6.54 -19.75 5.62
C CYS A 89 5.25 -19.74 4.78
N ARG A 90 5.21 -20.54 3.71
CA ARG A 90 4.05 -20.67 2.83
C ARG A 90 2.74 -20.91 3.58
N GLY A 91 2.72 -21.85 4.53
CA GLY A 91 1.51 -22.20 5.27
C GLY A 91 0.98 -21.06 6.14
N CYS A 92 1.86 -20.38 6.86
CA CYS A 92 1.49 -19.23 7.68
C CYS A 92 1.04 -18.03 6.84
N LEU A 93 1.69 -17.80 5.69
CA LEU A 93 1.29 -16.76 4.75
C LEU A 93 -0.12 -17.03 4.20
N VAL A 94 -0.36 -18.23 3.67
CA VAL A 94 -1.66 -18.64 3.11
C VAL A 94 -2.76 -18.50 4.14
N THR A 95 -2.55 -18.97 5.38
CA THR A 95 -3.52 -18.83 6.47
C THR A 95 -3.83 -17.36 6.79
N ALA A 96 -2.81 -16.51 6.82
CA ALA A 96 -2.99 -15.08 7.08
C ALA A 96 -3.72 -14.33 5.96
N HIS A 97 -3.63 -14.82 4.72
CA HIS A 97 -4.16 -14.15 3.53
C HIS A 97 -5.43 -14.81 2.96
N ARG A 98 -6.08 -15.70 3.71
CA ARG A 98 -7.28 -16.43 3.24
C ARG A 98 -8.45 -15.53 2.85
N GLN A 99 -8.49 -14.29 3.32
CA GLN A 99 -9.53 -13.30 3.00
C GLN A 99 -8.95 -12.00 2.42
N LEU A 100 -7.63 -11.96 2.17
CA LEU A 100 -6.90 -10.79 1.68
C LEU A 100 -6.39 -11.07 0.26
N PHE A 101 -7.31 -11.36 -0.64
CA PHE A 101 -7.04 -11.93 -1.96
C PHE A 101 -6.25 -11.00 -2.90
N PHE A 102 -6.33 -9.69 -2.65
CA PHE A 102 -5.71 -8.64 -3.47
C PHE A 102 -4.36 -8.17 -2.93
N HIS A 103 -3.89 -8.77 -1.84
CA HIS A 103 -2.59 -8.42 -1.29
C HIS A 103 -1.45 -8.97 -2.17
N ARG A 104 -0.45 -8.11 -2.41
CA ARG A 104 0.74 -8.40 -3.18
C ARG A 104 1.76 -9.10 -2.31
N VAL A 105 2.06 -10.35 -2.67
CA VAL A 105 3.00 -11.20 -1.96
C VAL A 105 4.24 -11.46 -2.80
N GLU A 106 5.35 -11.69 -2.10
CA GLU A 106 6.65 -11.89 -2.70
C GLU A 106 7.36 -13.07 -2.02
N ARG A 107 8.22 -13.74 -2.77
CA ARG A 107 9.07 -14.83 -2.29
C ARG A 107 10.54 -14.45 -2.40
N TRP A 108 11.29 -14.73 -1.36
CA TRP A 108 12.74 -14.61 -1.36
C TRP A 108 13.37 -15.72 -2.22
N THR A 109 14.15 -15.33 -3.24
CA THR A 109 14.85 -16.26 -4.14
C THR A 109 16.22 -16.69 -3.63
N GLY A 110 16.71 -16.06 -2.57
CA GLY A 110 18.10 -16.15 -2.12
C GLY A 110 18.85 -14.82 -2.28
N ASN A 111 18.49 -14.03 -3.29
CA ASN A 111 19.13 -12.73 -3.59
C ASN A 111 18.15 -11.54 -3.59
N HIS A 112 16.91 -11.74 -4.07
CA HIS A 112 15.90 -10.70 -4.15
C HIS A 112 14.50 -11.28 -3.92
N PHE A 113 13.50 -10.41 -3.90
CA PHE A 113 12.10 -10.79 -3.83
C PHE A 113 11.49 -10.85 -5.22
N ASP A 114 10.94 -12.01 -5.56
CA ASP A 114 10.12 -12.18 -6.75
C ASP A 114 8.64 -12.10 -6.39
N LYS A 115 7.87 -11.46 -7.25
CA LYS A 115 6.41 -11.41 -7.14
C LYS A 115 5.84 -12.82 -7.30
N VAL A 116 4.95 -13.19 -6.40
CA VAL A 116 4.22 -14.46 -6.49
C VAL A 116 2.72 -14.18 -6.37
N LYS A 117 1.90 -14.98 -7.04
CA LYS A 117 0.45 -14.84 -6.95
C LYS A 117 -0.05 -15.66 -5.76
N LEU A 118 -0.97 -15.09 -4.98
CA LEU A 118 -1.62 -15.82 -3.88
C LEU A 118 -2.30 -17.10 -4.37
N LYS A 119 -2.84 -17.07 -5.59
CA LYS A 119 -3.38 -18.22 -6.32
C LYS A 119 -2.39 -19.38 -6.45
N ASP A 120 -1.14 -19.11 -6.84
CA ASP A 120 -0.10 -20.13 -7.01
C ASP A 120 0.28 -20.77 -5.65
N LEU A 121 0.06 -20.03 -4.56
CA LEU A 121 0.22 -20.52 -3.20
C LEU A 121 -1.02 -21.29 -2.69
N GLY A 122 -2.09 -21.35 -3.47
CA GLY A 122 -3.32 -22.08 -3.16
C GLY A 122 -4.39 -21.28 -2.44
N VAL A 123 -4.26 -19.95 -2.34
CA VAL A 123 -5.35 -19.09 -1.88
C VAL A 123 -6.36 -18.94 -3.00
N ARG A 124 -7.64 -19.19 -2.69
CA ARG A 124 -8.73 -19.16 -3.65
C ARG A 124 -9.96 -18.49 -3.03
N ILE A 125 -10.72 -17.79 -3.86
CA ILE A 125 -11.99 -17.17 -3.51
C ILE A 125 -13.08 -18.22 -3.69
N GLN A 126 -13.70 -18.64 -2.59
CA GLN A 126 -14.89 -19.49 -2.63
C GLN A 126 -16.12 -18.62 -2.88
N LEU A 127 -16.86 -18.90 -3.96
CA LEU A 127 -18.14 -18.29 -4.28
C LEU A 127 -19.30 -19.18 -3.80
N GLY A 128 -20.37 -18.53 -3.36
CA GLY A 128 -21.50 -19.19 -2.69
C GLY A 128 -21.17 -19.64 -1.26
N HIS A 129 -22.18 -20.04 -0.49
CA HIS A 129 -22.03 -20.43 0.92
C HIS A 129 -21.47 -19.32 1.82
N TRP A 130 -21.81 -18.05 1.55
CA TRP A 130 -21.37 -16.92 2.38
C TRP A 130 -22.11 -16.85 3.72
N ASP A 131 -23.28 -17.48 3.77
CA ASP A 131 -24.17 -17.63 4.93
C ASP A 131 -23.79 -18.82 5.84
N ASP A 132 -22.92 -19.72 5.38
CA ASP A 132 -22.49 -20.86 6.16
C ASP A 132 -21.38 -20.48 7.17
N VAL A 133 -21.45 -21.06 8.38
CA VAL A 133 -20.55 -20.78 9.50
C VAL A 133 -19.07 -20.96 9.14
N ASP A 134 -18.77 -21.90 8.24
CA ASP A 134 -17.42 -22.23 7.80
C ASP A 134 -17.00 -21.54 6.49
N GLY A 135 -17.92 -20.91 5.76
CA GLY A 135 -17.68 -20.28 4.45
C GLY A 135 -17.07 -21.23 3.40
N ARG A 136 -17.17 -22.54 3.61
CA ARG A 136 -16.52 -23.58 2.80
C ARG A 136 -17.57 -24.41 2.08
N CYS A 137 -17.44 -24.51 0.76
CA CYS A 137 -18.29 -25.39 -0.03
C CYS A 137 -17.79 -26.84 0.07
N ALA A 138 -18.70 -27.80 0.27
CA ALA A 138 -18.38 -29.23 0.22
C ALA A 138 -18.11 -29.73 -1.22
N HIS A 139 -18.58 -28.98 -2.22
CA HIS A 139 -18.40 -29.29 -3.63
C HIS A 139 -17.88 -28.07 -4.43
N PRO A 140 -16.64 -27.62 -4.16
CA PRO A 140 -16.06 -26.51 -4.87
C PRO A 140 -15.71 -26.91 -6.31
N LEU A 141 -16.17 -26.12 -7.27
CA LEU A 141 -15.87 -26.28 -8.69
C LEU A 141 -14.91 -25.18 -9.11
N ARG A 142 -13.70 -25.55 -9.55
CA ARG A 142 -12.75 -24.56 -10.05
C ARG A 142 -13.36 -23.80 -11.23
N ALA A 143 -13.10 -22.50 -11.27
CA ALA A 143 -13.40 -21.69 -12.43
C ALA A 143 -12.85 -22.35 -13.72
N PRO A 144 -13.63 -22.40 -14.81
CA PRO A 144 -13.15 -22.88 -16.10
C PRO A 144 -11.89 -22.12 -16.51
N GLY A 145 -10.85 -22.82 -16.97
CA GLY A 145 -9.57 -22.22 -17.37
C GLY A 145 -8.67 -21.76 -16.21
N ASP A 146 -9.22 -21.54 -15.01
CA ASP A 146 -8.53 -20.95 -13.86
C ASP A 146 -7.75 -19.70 -14.28
N ASP A 147 -8.37 -18.74 -14.96
CA ASP A 147 -7.75 -17.55 -15.54
C ASP A 147 -8.43 -16.24 -15.09
N PHE A 148 -9.11 -16.28 -13.93
CA PHE A 148 -9.80 -15.12 -13.38
C PHE A 148 -8.83 -13.97 -13.04
N VAL A 149 -9.17 -12.79 -13.56
CA VAL A 149 -8.45 -11.53 -13.30
C VAL A 149 -9.42 -10.51 -12.72
N ILE A 150 -9.03 -9.89 -11.61
CA ILE A 150 -9.75 -8.79 -10.97
C ILE A 150 -8.89 -7.53 -11.08
N ILE A 151 -9.50 -6.41 -11.47
CA ILE A 151 -8.81 -5.12 -11.62
C ILE A 151 -9.45 -4.14 -10.65
N ASP A 152 -8.62 -3.51 -9.81
CA ASP A 152 -9.04 -2.48 -8.86
C ASP A 152 -8.02 -1.32 -8.83
N VAL A 153 -8.20 -0.39 -7.88
CA VAL A 153 -7.30 0.77 -7.68
C VAL A 153 -5.88 0.40 -7.24
N SER A 154 -5.69 -0.81 -6.70
CA SER A 154 -4.38 -1.33 -6.27
C SER A 154 -3.64 -2.08 -7.38
N GLY A 155 -4.37 -2.53 -8.41
CA GLY A 155 -3.80 -3.06 -9.64
C GLY A 155 -4.58 -4.22 -10.27
N VAL A 156 -3.84 -5.08 -10.96
CA VAL A 156 -4.35 -6.27 -11.64
C VAL A 156 -4.00 -7.50 -10.83
N HIS A 157 -5.01 -8.28 -10.46
CA HIS A 157 -4.89 -9.45 -9.58
C HIS A 157 -5.36 -10.70 -10.29
N GLU A 158 -4.44 -11.64 -10.52
CA GLU A 158 -4.77 -12.98 -10.98
C GLU A 158 -5.15 -13.86 -9.79
N VAL A 159 -6.40 -14.30 -9.73
CA VAL A 159 -6.98 -14.99 -8.57
C VAL A 159 -7.48 -16.38 -8.95
N GLY A 160 -7.42 -17.30 -7.99
CA GLY A 160 -8.12 -18.58 -8.09
C GLY A 160 -9.53 -18.40 -7.59
N VAL A 161 -10.52 -18.82 -8.38
CA VAL A 161 -11.94 -18.76 -8.00
C VAL A 161 -12.53 -20.16 -8.03
N ASP A 162 -13.29 -20.48 -6.99
CA ASP A 162 -14.04 -21.73 -6.87
C ASP A 162 -15.53 -21.42 -6.75
N PHE A 163 -16.32 -21.88 -7.72
CA PHE A 163 -17.76 -21.83 -7.70
C PHE A 163 -18.32 -22.88 -6.74
N CYS A 164 -19.50 -22.61 -6.18
CA CYS A 164 -20.29 -23.60 -5.50
C CYS A 164 -20.99 -24.50 -6.54
N GLY A 165 -20.76 -25.82 -6.43
CA GLY A 165 -21.47 -26.83 -7.21
C GLY A 165 -22.57 -27.57 -6.44
N CYS A 166 -22.93 -27.12 -5.23
CA CYS A 166 -24.07 -27.69 -4.51
C CYS A 166 -25.38 -27.39 -5.27
N GLY A 167 -26.38 -28.26 -5.15
CA GLY A 167 -27.65 -28.16 -5.90
C GLY A 167 -28.42 -26.84 -5.72
N GLY A 168 -28.12 -26.05 -4.67
CA GLY A 168 -28.68 -24.72 -4.41
C GLY A 168 -27.81 -23.53 -4.84
N GLY A 169 -26.60 -23.76 -5.38
CA GLY A 169 -25.62 -22.71 -5.68
C GLY A 169 -26.03 -21.74 -6.81
N GLY A 170 -27.00 -22.11 -7.63
CA GLY A 170 -27.42 -21.33 -8.80
C GLY A 170 -26.34 -21.22 -9.87
N HIS A 171 -26.63 -20.45 -10.93
CA HIS A 171 -25.68 -20.23 -12.03
C HIS A 171 -24.44 -19.45 -11.57
N HIS A 172 -23.29 -19.70 -12.20
CA HIS A 172 -22.02 -19.02 -11.92
C HIS A 172 -22.15 -17.48 -11.92
N CYS A 173 -22.92 -16.90 -12.85
CA CYS A 173 -23.17 -15.47 -12.90
C CYS A 173 -23.87 -14.94 -11.64
N VAL A 174 -24.84 -15.69 -11.10
CA VAL A 174 -25.54 -15.32 -9.86
C VAL A 174 -24.58 -15.38 -8.67
N GLN A 175 -23.72 -16.39 -8.60
CA GLN A 175 -22.72 -16.50 -7.54
C GLN A 175 -21.73 -15.34 -7.55
N LEU A 176 -21.28 -14.91 -8.73
CA LEU A 176 -20.43 -13.73 -8.90
C LEU A 176 -21.15 -12.44 -8.49
N LEU A 177 -22.39 -12.24 -8.96
CA LEU A 177 -23.18 -11.05 -8.64
C LEU A 177 -23.49 -10.93 -7.14
N ARG A 178 -23.57 -12.06 -6.43
CA ARG A 178 -23.75 -12.09 -4.96
C ARG A 178 -22.46 -11.86 -4.19
N ALA A 179 -21.29 -11.97 -4.82
CA ALA A 179 -20.00 -11.73 -4.18
C ALA A 179 -19.65 -10.23 -4.07
N SER A 180 -20.66 -9.36 -3.93
CA SER A 180 -20.47 -7.91 -3.87
C SER A 180 -19.64 -7.53 -2.65
N ALA A 181 -18.53 -6.82 -2.87
CA ALA A 181 -17.81 -6.13 -1.81
C ALA A 181 -18.59 -4.84 -1.46
N THR A 182 -19.22 -4.82 -0.29
CA THR A 182 -19.67 -3.58 0.37
C THR A 182 -18.54 -2.98 1.17
#